data_AF-A0A4Q1US23-F1
#
_entry.id   AF-A0A4Q1US23-F1
#
_cell.length_a   1.000
_cell.length_b   1.000
_cell.length_c   1.000
_cell.angle_alpha   90.00
_cell.angle_beta   90.00
_cell.angle_gamma   90.00
#
_symmetry.space_group_name_H-M   'P 1'
#
loop_
_entity.id
_entity.type
_entity.pdbx_description
1 polymer ?
#
loop_
_entity_poly.entity_id
_entity_poly.type
_entity_poly.pdbx_seq_one_letter_code
_entity_poly.pdbx_strand_id
1 'polypeptide(L)'
;MPGTKCPGQLPIGPRSGGLADLPRWAEEAVSAQPAVIVAPATHEAVALSKATSHIPIICPALADAVHLGLIQSEARLGRNITGIEPYISGLPAKQIELARESGVWSQKDRPSHKRC
;
A
#
# COMPACT_ATOMS: atom_id res chain seq x y z
N MET A 1 -8.79 -14.36 -31.45
CA MET A 1 -9.71 -14.94 -30.44
C MET A 1 -9.80 -13.96 -29.27
N PRO A 2 -10.84 -13.13 -29.14
CA PRO A 2 -10.95 -12.23 -27.99
C PRO A 2 -11.37 -13.06 -26.77
N GLY A 3 -10.55 -13.02 -25.72
CA GLY A 3 -10.75 -13.77 -24.49
C GLY A 3 -12.08 -13.42 -23.83
N THR A 4 -13.00 -14.36 -23.81
CA THR A 4 -14.20 -14.32 -22.97
C THR A 4 -13.78 -14.10 -21.53
N LYS A 5 -14.12 -12.92 -20.98
CA LYS A 5 -13.96 -12.57 -19.57
C LYS A 5 -14.53 -13.68 -18.70
N CYS A 6 -13.73 -14.24 -17.79
CA CYS A 6 -14.22 -15.13 -16.75
C CYS A 6 -15.29 -14.39 -15.92
N PRO A 7 -16.44 -15.01 -15.62
CA PRO A 7 -17.42 -14.43 -14.71
C PRO A 7 -16.74 -14.19 -13.35
N GLY A 8 -16.79 -12.94 -12.87
CA GLY A 8 -16.09 -12.49 -11.67
C GLY A 8 -14.81 -11.67 -11.89
N GLN A 9 -14.29 -11.58 -13.12
CA GLN A 9 -13.10 -10.76 -13.40
C GLN A 9 -13.49 -9.29 -13.67
N LEU A 10 -13.36 -8.44 -12.64
CA LEU A 10 -13.41 -6.98 -12.82
C LEU A 10 -12.34 -6.59 -13.87
N PRO A 11 -12.64 -5.68 -14.84
CA PRO A 11 -11.64 -5.25 -15.81
C PRO A 11 -10.36 -4.74 -15.12
N ILE A 12 -9.25 -5.42 -15.41
CA ILE A 12 -7.90 -5.00 -15.02
C ILE A 12 -7.48 -3.85 -15.94
N GLY A 13 -7.76 -2.63 -15.52
CA GLY A 13 -7.41 -1.44 -16.29
C GLY A 13 -7.15 -0.25 -15.36
N PRO A 14 -6.36 0.73 -15.81
CA PRO A 14 -6.22 1.98 -15.08
C PRO A 14 -7.59 2.61 -14.93
N ARG A 15 -8.01 2.87 -13.69
CA ARG A 15 -9.22 3.65 -13.42
C ARG A 15 -8.82 5.12 -13.42
N SER A 16 -9.36 5.88 -14.36
CA SER A 16 -9.22 7.34 -14.37
C SER A 16 -10.06 7.91 -13.23
N GLY A 17 -9.41 8.46 -12.21
CA GLY A 17 -10.06 9.09 -11.06
C GLY A 17 -9.09 9.38 -9.93
N GLY A 18 -9.56 10.06 -8.90
CA GLY A 18 -8.76 10.46 -7.73
C GLY A 18 -9.16 9.71 -6.46
N LEU A 19 -8.55 10.08 -5.32
CA LEU A 19 -8.89 9.50 -4.01
C LEU A 19 -10.39 9.65 -3.65
N ALA A 20 -11.06 10.67 -4.18
CA ALA A 20 -12.48 10.91 -3.97
C ALA A 20 -13.38 9.83 -4.61
N ASP A 21 -12.91 9.13 -5.65
CA ASP A 21 -13.65 8.07 -6.33
C ASP A 21 -13.57 6.71 -5.60
N LEU A 22 -12.62 6.57 -4.67
CA LEU A 22 -12.34 5.30 -3.99
C LEU A 22 -13.55 4.68 -3.28
N PRO A 23 -14.42 5.43 -2.58
CA PRO A 23 -15.60 4.84 -1.95
C PRO A 23 -16.53 4.17 -2.97
N ARG A 24 -16.81 4.85 -4.09
CA ARG A 24 -17.65 4.32 -5.17
C ARG A 24 -17.01 3.09 -5.81
N TRP A 25 -15.71 3.11 -6.07
CA TRP A 25 -15.01 1.95 -6.65
C TRP A 25 -14.93 0.77 -5.69
N ALA A 26 -14.83 1.03 -4.38
CA ALA A 26 -14.88 -0.01 -3.36
C ALA A 26 -16.26 -0.69 -3.33
N GLU A 27 -17.34 0.08 -3.39
CA GLU A 27 -18.71 -0.46 -3.49
C GLU A 27 -18.90 -1.30 -4.76
N GLU A 28 -18.44 -0.81 -5.91
CA GLU A 28 -18.49 -1.56 -7.17
C GLU A 28 -17.70 -2.88 -7.06
N ALA A 29 -16.50 -2.85 -6.47
CA ALA A 29 -15.67 -4.05 -6.27
C ALA A 29 -16.33 -5.07 -5.33
N VAL A 30 -16.99 -4.61 -4.26
CA VAL A 30 -17.72 -5.48 -3.33
C VAL A 30 -19.00 -6.04 -3.98
N SER A 31 -19.70 -5.25 -4.80
CA SER A 31 -20.92 -5.68 -5.49
C SER A 31 -20.69 -6.86 -6.46
N ALA A 32 -19.48 -6.96 -7.01
CA ALA A 32 -19.05 -8.07 -7.84
C ALA A 32 -18.87 -9.39 -7.07
N GLN A 33 -18.98 -9.36 -5.73
CA GLN A 33 -18.83 -10.50 -4.82
C GLN A 33 -17.58 -11.36 -5.10
N PRO A 34 -16.38 -10.74 -5.15
CA PRO A 34 -15.16 -11.49 -5.38
C PRO A 34 -14.82 -12.35 -4.16
N ALA A 35 -14.12 -13.46 -4.40
CA ALA A 35 -13.58 -14.28 -3.32
C ALA A 35 -12.46 -13.57 -2.54
N VAL A 36 -11.69 -12.70 -3.20
CA VAL A 36 -10.58 -11.92 -2.64
C VAL A 36 -10.46 -10.60 -3.41
N ILE A 37 -10.13 -9.52 -2.70
CA ILE A 37 -9.85 -8.20 -3.30
C ILE A 37 -8.38 -7.85 -3.08
N VAL A 38 -7.71 -7.39 -4.15
CA VAL A 38 -6.34 -6.87 -4.06
C VAL A 38 -6.39 -5.34 -4.08
N ALA A 39 -5.92 -4.72 -3.01
CA ALA A 39 -5.80 -3.27 -2.87
C ALA A 39 -4.34 -2.87 -3.13
N PRO A 40 -4.02 -2.16 -4.23
CA PRO A 40 -2.63 -1.90 -4.61
C PRO A 40 -1.89 -0.98 -3.64
N ALA A 41 -2.61 -0.07 -2.97
CA ALA A 41 -2.04 0.81 -1.96
C ALA A 41 -3.01 1.01 -0.78
N THR A 42 -2.52 1.76 0.20
CA THR A 42 -3.16 1.89 1.51
C THR A 42 -4.51 2.61 1.45
N HIS A 43 -4.66 3.64 0.60
CA HIS A 43 -5.92 4.39 0.50
C HIS A 43 -7.07 3.51 -0.02
N GLU A 44 -6.77 2.64 -0.98
CA GLU A 44 -7.67 1.64 -1.52
C GLU A 44 -8.04 0.61 -0.46
N ALA A 45 -7.06 0.14 0.32
CA ALA A 45 -7.29 -0.80 1.41
C ALA A 45 -8.22 -0.20 2.49
N VAL A 46 -8.03 1.09 2.83
CA VAL A 46 -8.91 1.81 3.75
C VAL A 46 -10.33 1.94 3.20
N ALA A 47 -10.49 2.29 1.91
CA ALA A 47 -11.80 2.40 1.28
C ALA A 47 -12.53 1.04 1.26
N LEU A 48 -11.82 -0.03 0.91
CA LEU A 48 -12.37 -1.39 0.89
C LEU A 48 -12.71 -1.92 2.28
N SER A 49 -11.89 -1.62 3.30
CA SER A 49 -12.16 -1.94 4.71
C SER A 49 -13.49 -1.38 5.19
N LYS A 50 -13.86 -0.18 4.72
CA LYS A 50 -15.13 0.47 5.03
C LYS A 50 -16.30 -0.15 4.29
N ALA A 51 -16.07 -0.63 3.06
CA ALA A 51 -17.10 -1.22 2.21
C ALA A 51 -17.41 -2.69 2.56
N THR A 52 -16.43 -3.45 3.07
CA THR A 52 -16.62 -4.87 3.41
C THR A 52 -15.81 -5.28 4.63
N SER A 53 -16.44 -6.10 5.49
CA SER A 53 -15.82 -6.72 6.66
C SER A 53 -15.66 -8.24 6.53
N HIS A 54 -16.15 -8.84 5.45
CA HIS A 54 -16.15 -10.30 5.26
C HIS A 54 -15.29 -10.76 4.08
N ILE A 55 -15.12 -9.93 3.05
CA ILE A 55 -14.30 -10.30 1.89
C ILE A 55 -12.83 -10.06 2.26
N PRO A 56 -11.93 -11.05 2.08
CA PRO A 56 -10.50 -10.87 2.31
C PRO A 56 -9.90 -9.80 1.40
N ILE A 57 -9.17 -8.85 1.98
CA ILE A 57 -8.44 -7.79 1.28
C ILE A 57 -6.94 -8.03 1.43
N ILE A 58 -6.22 -8.07 0.31
CA ILE A 58 -4.76 -8.21 0.28
C ILE A 58 -4.13 -6.89 -0.18
N CYS A 59 -3.25 -6.30 0.61
CA CYS A 59 -2.52 -5.09 0.26
C CYS A 59 -0.99 -5.32 0.26
N PRO A 60 -0.29 -5.24 -0.89
CA PRO A 60 1.15 -5.49 -0.95
C PRO A 60 2.00 -4.29 -0.46
N ALA A 61 1.39 -3.12 -0.28
CA ALA A 61 2.06 -1.89 0.14
C ALA A 61 1.21 -1.16 1.18
N LEU A 62 1.09 -1.79 2.35
CA LEU A 62 0.30 -1.27 3.46
C LEU A 62 1.19 -0.38 4.33
N ALA A 63 0.71 0.82 4.64
CA ALA A 63 1.38 1.76 5.52
C ALA A 63 0.67 1.78 6.86
N ASP A 64 1.36 1.33 7.91
CA ASP A 64 0.96 1.48 9.31
C ASP A 64 -0.50 1.08 9.59
N ALA A 65 -0.82 -0.20 9.37
CA ALA A 65 -2.17 -0.72 9.47
C ALA A 65 -2.74 -0.62 10.89
N VAL A 66 -1.88 -0.60 11.91
CA VAL A 66 -2.29 -0.44 13.31
C VAL A 66 -2.78 0.98 13.56
N HIS A 67 -2.01 2.01 13.20
CA HIS A 67 -2.46 3.40 13.41
C HIS A 67 -3.64 3.78 12.52
N LEU A 68 -3.78 3.16 11.35
CA LEU A 68 -4.95 3.33 10.49
C LEU A 68 -6.19 2.55 10.97
N GLY A 69 -6.08 1.76 12.05
CA GLY A 69 -7.18 0.97 12.60
C GLY A 69 -7.65 -0.17 11.69
N LEU A 70 -6.81 -0.57 10.73
CA LEU A 70 -7.10 -1.67 9.79
C LEU A 70 -6.88 -3.03 10.45
N ILE A 71 -5.93 -3.11 11.38
CA ILE A 71 -5.66 -4.29 12.21
C ILE A 71 -5.46 -3.87 13.67
N GLN A 72 -5.66 -4.81 14.61
CA GLN A 72 -5.38 -4.55 16.02
C GLN A 72 -3.89 -4.77 16.37
N SER A 73 -3.23 -5.71 15.69
CA SER A 73 -1.83 -6.08 15.91
C SER A 73 -1.31 -6.84 14.70
N GLU A 74 -0.03 -6.66 14.35
CA GLU A 74 0.66 -7.44 13.31
C GLU A 74 0.70 -8.94 13.63
N ALA A 75 0.75 -9.31 14.91
CA ALA A 75 0.81 -10.71 15.34
C ALA A 75 -0.53 -11.45 15.15
N ARG A 76 -1.64 -10.72 14.99
CA ARG A 76 -2.97 -11.33 14.89
C ARG A 76 -3.91 -10.45 14.07
N LEU A 77 -4.15 -10.89 12.84
CA LEU A 77 -5.11 -10.27 11.93
C LEU A 77 -6.54 -10.50 12.46
N GLY A 78 -7.04 -9.58 13.27
CA GLY A 78 -8.41 -9.59 13.81
C GLY A 78 -9.47 -9.03 12.84
N ARG A 79 -9.07 -8.66 11.62
CA ARG A 79 -9.88 -8.03 10.58
C ARG A 79 -9.64 -8.74 9.24
N ASN A 80 -10.48 -8.49 8.25
CA ASN A 80 -10.43 -9.08 6.91
C ASN A 80 -9.29 -8.54 6.02
N ILE A 81 -8.31 -7.84 6.58
CA ILE A 81 -7.23 -7.19 5.84
C ILE A 81 -5.92 -7.89 6.17
N THR A 82 -5.19 -8.24 5.12
CA THR A 82 -3.85 -8.80 5.17
C THR A 82 -2.95 -8.07 4.17
N GLY A 83 -1.64 -8.19 4.33
CA GLY A 83 -0.73 -7.48 3.46
C GLY A 83 0.73 -7.56 3.87
N ILE A 84 1.52 -6.71 3.22
CA ILE A 84 2.93 -6.49 3.52
C ILE A 84 3.07 -5.03 3.93
N GLU A 85 3.69 -4.81 5.09
CA GLU A 85 4.15 -3.49 5.52
C GLU A 85 5.64 -3.36 5.20
N PRO A 86 6.01 -2.62 4.14
CA PRO A 86 7.42 -2.45 3.78
C PRO A 86 8.19 -1.54 4.74
N TYR A 87 7.50 -0.85 5.65
CA TYR A 87 8.09 0.06 6.62
C TYR A 87 7.54 -0.26 8.01
N ILE A 88 8.43 -0.66 8.91
CA ILE A 88 8.11 -0.78 10.34
C ILE A 88 8.36 0.55 11.05
N SER A 89 7.68 0.76 12.17
CA SER A 89 7.86 1.96 12.99
C SER A 89 9.34 2.17 13.35
N GLY A 90 9.81 3.41 13.21
CA GLY A 90 11.20 3.80 13.48
C GLY A 90 12.22 3.42 12.40
N LEU A 91 11.89 2.57 11.43
CA LEU A 91 12.79 2.22 10.33
C LEU A 91 13.20 3.43 9.48
N PRO A 92 12.28 4.35 9.09
CA PRO A 92 12.67 5.53 8.31
C PRO A 92 13.66 6.43 9.04
N ALA A 93 13.51 6.57 10.37
CA ALA A 93 14.42 7.36 11.18
C ALA A 93 15.83 6.74 11.20
N LYS A 94 15.93 5.42 11.36
CA LYS A 94 17.21 4.70 11.30
C LYS A 94 17.85 4.72 9.92
N GLN A 95 17.06 4.65 8.85
CA GLN A 95 17.57 4.81 7.49
C GLN A 95 18.18 6.21 7.28
N ILE A 96 17.57 7.26 7.84
CA ILE A 96 18.11 8.62 7.80
C ILE A 96 19.37 8.74 8.67
N GLU A 97 19.39 8.13 9.86
CA GLU A 97 20.58 8.06 10.75
C GLU A 97 21.77 7.42 10.01
N LEU A 98 21.58 6.23 9.44
CA LEU A 98 22.60 5.53 8.65
C LEU A 98 23.01 6.31 7.39
N ALA A 99 22.07 6.98 6.72
CA ALA A 99 22.38 7.83 5.58
C ALA A 99 23.28 9.01 5.98
N ARG A 100 23.07 9.58 7.17
CA ARG A 100 23.91 10.67 7.70
C ARG A 100 25.30 10.16 8.10
N GLU A 101 25.38 8.99 8.72
CA GLU A 101 26.65 8.37 9.16
C GLU A 101 27.52 7.88 7.99
N SER A 102 26.91 7.32 6.94
CA SER A 102 27.62 6.74 5.79
C SER A 102 28.32 7.77 4.89
N GLY A 103 28.24 9.07 5.21
CA GLY A 103 29.03 10.12 4.55
C GLY A 103 28.74 10.32 3.06
N VAL A 104 27.81 9.56 2.47
CA VAL A 104 27.40 9.69 1.05
C VAL A 104 26.89 11.09 0.75
N TRP A 105 26.27 11.75 1.74
CA TRP A 105 25.81 13.13 1.67
C TRP A 105 26.92 14.18 1.82
N SER A 106 28.06 13.80 2.41
CA SER A 106 29.22 14.68 2.65
C SER A 106 30.14 14.80 1.42
N GLN A 107 29.92 14.01 0.36
CA GLN A 107 30.76 14.07 -0.83
C GLN A 107 30.52 15.33 -1.69
N LYS A 108 29.41 16.04 -1.49
CA LYS A 108 29.09 17.28 -2.22
C LYS A 108 29.91 18.49 -1.73
N ASP A 109 30.52 18.39 -0.55
CA ASP A 109 31.31 19.47 0.08
C ASP A 109 32.82 19.21 0.06
N ARG A 110 33.33 18.31 -0.80
CA ARG A 110 34.78 18.20 -0.98
C ARG A 110 35.30 19.42 -1.72
N PRO A 111 36.12 20.30 -1.10
CA PRO A 111 36.73 21.40 -1.82
C PRO A 111 37.64 20.79 -2.89
N SER A 112 37.47 21.25 -4.12
CA SER A 112 38.35 20.95 -5.24
C SER A 112 39.74 21.52 -4.94
N HIS A 113 40.55 20.79 -4.19
CA HIS A 113 41.97 21.05 -4.07
C HIS A 113 42.57 20.89 -5.46
N LYS A 114 42.82 22.02 -6.11
CA LYS A 114 43.69 22.08 -7.29
C LYS A 114 45.05 21.57 -6.84
N ARG A 115 45.46 20.43 -7.39
CA ARG A 115 46.81 19.90 -7.25
C ARG A 115 47.72 20.82 -8.08
N CYS A 116 48.64 21.51 -7.42
CA CYS A 116 49.83 22.07 -8.08
C CYS A 116 50.72 20.93 -8.59
#